data_AF-A0A839XRE9-F1
#
_entry.id   AF-A0A839XRE9-F1
#
_cell.length_a   1.000
_cell.length_b   1.000
_cell.length_c   1.000
_cell.angle_alpha   90.00
_cell.angle_beta   90.00
_cell.angle_gamma   90.00
#
_symmetry.space_group_name_H-M   'P 1'
#
loop_
_entity.id
_entity.type
_entity.pdbx_description
1 polymer ?
#
loop_
_entity_poly.entity_id
_entity_poly.type
_entity_poly.pdbx_seq_one_letter_code
_entity_poly.pdbx_strand_id
1 'polypeptide(L)'
;MSAETLAAARADAERIPVLAYGSNVCPSKITWLRETLGLSGPVVVASAECHDLAAVWAAGLRPRDDQRPATLTSAPGVTEWHAVWFATPGQIEALDVCEARGKAYDLARLHSGRITLEDGSTLDEVYAYVGLGEGGMPLLVDGAPVRTADLAQHGAARLTGETADTHGLDVTVIPVGTPVSR
;
A
#
# COMPACT_ATOMS: atom_id res chain seq x y z
N MET A 1 15.09 33.90 7.03
CA MET A 1 14.23 32.70 7.17
C MET A 1 13.34 32.90 8.37
N SER A 2 12.02 32.77 8.22
CA SER A 2 11.07 33.02 9.31
C SER A 2 10.97 31.81 10.24
N ALA A 3 10.48 32.01 11.46
CA ALA A 3 10.15 30.93 12.39
C ALA A 3 9.13 29.93 11.79
N GLU A 4 8.34 30.38 10.82
CA GLU A 4 7.37 29.59 10.05
C GLU A 4 8.06 28.64 9.06
N THR A 5 9.15 29.07 8.42
CA THR A 5 10.02 28.19 7.61
C THR A 5 10.74 27.15 8.47
N LEU A 6 11.16 27.52 9.70
CA LEU A 6 11.74 26.58 10.66
C LEU A 6 10.71 25.59 11.22
N ALA A 7 9.44 25.98 11.35
CA ALA A 7 8.35 25.08 11.75
C ALA A 7 7.96 24.11 10.62
N ALA A 8 7.99 24.54 9.36
CA ALA A 8 7.82 23.67 8.19
C ALA A 8 8.99 22.69 8.03
N ALA A 9 10.23 23.11 8.31
CA ALA A 9 11.40 22.23 8.33
C ALA A 9 11.45 21.32 9.57
N ARG A 10 10.82 21.70 10.68
CA ARG A 10 10.57 20.79 11.83
C ARG A 10 9.39 19.85 11.62
N ALA A 11 8.55 20.12 10.61
CA ALA A 11 7.52 19.20 10.12
C ALA A 11 8.09 18.12 9.18
N ASP A 12 9.41 18.09 8.98
CA ASP A 12 10.19 16.88 8.66
C ASP A 12 10.28 15.94 9.87
N ALA A 13 9.23 15.91 10.71
CA ALA A 13 8.99 14.85 11.66
C ALA A 13 8.92 13.55 10.86
N GLU A 14 10.02 12.80 10.91
CA GLU A 14 10.20 11.39 10.54
C GLU A 14 9.04 10.80 9.72
N ARG A 15 8.97 11.20 8.44
CA ARG A 15 7.94 10.69 7.54
C ARG A 15 8.23 9.24 7.21
N ILE A 16 7.21 8.40 7.37
CA ILE A 16 7.26 6.97 7.18
C ILE A 16 6.93 6.66 5.72
N PRO A 17 7.84 6.03 4.95
CA PRO A 17 7.55 5.62 3.58
C PRO A 17 6.55 4.46 3.58
N VAL A 18 5.39 4.67 2.96
CA VAL A 18 4.36 3.64 2.77
C VAL A 18 4.13 3.44 1.29
N LEU A 19 4.41 2.24 0.80
CA LEU A 19 4.12 1.83 -0.56
C LEU A 19 2.60 1.74 -0.76
N ALA A 20 2.10 2.54 -1.69
CA ALA A 20 0.77 2.48 -2.23
C ALA A 20 0.81 1.82 -3.61
N TYR A 21 0.11 0.69 -3.73
CA TYR A 21 0.07 -0.13 -4.95
C TYR A 21 -1.38 -0.37 -5.44
N GLY A 22 -2.38 0.18 -4.72
CA GLY A 22 -3.80 0.09 -5.03
C GLY A 22 -4.47 1.46 -5.09
N SER A 23 -5.65 1.61 -4.47
CA SER A 23 -6.44 2.85 -4.60
C SER A 23 -5.74 4.13 -4.10
N ASN A 24 -4.75 3.99 -3.21
CA ASN A 24 -3.94 5.10 -2.69
C ASN A 24 -2.89 5.62 -3.69
N VAL A 25 -2.74 5.01 -4.87
CA VAL A 25 -1.98 5.59 -5.99
C VAL A 25 -2.73 6.76 -6.64
N CYS A 26 -4.06 6.75 -6.61
CA CYS A 26 -4.88 7.78 -7.24
C CYS A 26 -4.91 9.07 -6.39
N PRO A 27 -4.51 10.23 -6.92
CA PRO A 27 -4.48 11.47 -6.13
C PRO A 27 -5.83 11.91 -5.55
N SER A 28 -6.96 11.55 -6.20
CA SER A 28 -8.29 11.89 -5.68
C SER A 28 -8.60 11.22 -4.34
N LYS A 29 -7.90 10.13 -4.02
CA LYS A 29 -7.98 9.46 -2.72
C LYS A 29 -7.57 10.37 -1.57
N ILE A 30 -6.63 11.30 -1.79
CA ILE A 30 -6.23 12.30 -0.78
C ILE A 30 -7.42 13.17 -0.38
N THR A 31 -8.20 13.65 -1.36
CA THR A 31 -9.41 14.45 -1.10
C THR A 31 -10.41 13.64 -0.28
N TRP A 32 -10.67 12.40 -0.67
CA TRP A 32 -11.57 11.52 0.07
C TRP A 32 -11.12 11.27 1.52
N LEU A 33 -9.82 11.02 1.74
CA LEU A 33 -9.25 10.82 3.08
C LEU A 33 -9.38 12.07 3.95
N ARG A 34 -9.24 13.27 3.37
CA ARG A 34 -9.46 14.55 4.08
C ARG A 34 -10.91 14.69 4.50
N GLU A 35 -11.83 14.50 3.56
CA GLU A 35 -13.26 14.72 3.77
C GLU A 35 -13.89 13.67 4.70
N THR A 36 -13.40 12.43 4.63
CA THR A 36 -14.04 11.29 5.31
C THR A 36 -13.32 10.89 6.59
N LEU A 37 -11.99 10.96 6.62
CA LEU A 37 -11.16 10.43 7.72
C LEU A 37 -10.32 11.51 8.41
N GLY A 38 -10.51 12.79 8.06
CA GLY A 38 -9.83 13.90 8.73
C GLY A 38 -8.32 13.96 8.47
N LEU A 39 -7.84 13.37 7.35
CA LEU A 39 -6.43 13.47 6.95
C LEU A 39 -6.00 14.94 6.95
N SER A 40 -4.90 15.27 7.63
CA SER A 40 -4.44 16.65 7.80
C SER A 40 -3.02 16.85 7.29
N GLY A 41 -2.68 18.13 7.08
CA GLY A 41 -1.35 18.56 6.67
C GLY A 41 -0.97 18.24 5.22
N PRO A 42 0.29 18.57 4.84
CA PRO A 42 0.83 18.26 3.53
C PRO A 42 1.00 16.76 3.33
N VAL A 43 0.46 16.26 2.22
CA VAL A 43 0.68 14.89 1.73
C VAL A 43 1.83 14.93 0.74
N VAL A 44 2.86 14.13 0.99
CA VAL A 44 4.04 14.02 0.15
C VAL A 44 4.05 12.62 -0.45
N VAL A 45 4.01 12.54 -1.78
CA VAL A 45 3.98 11.28 -2.52
C VAL A 45 5.02 11.36 -3.63
N ALA A 46 5.79 10.28 -3.81
CA ALA A 46 6.73 10.13 -4.91
C ALA A 46 6.35 8.92 -5.76
N SER A 47 6.67 8.97 -7.05
CA SER A 47 6.64 7.80 -7.93
C SER A 47 7.82 6.89 -7.59
N ALA A 48 7.61 5.57 -7.63
CA ALA A 48 8.65 4.60 -7.33
C ALA A 48 8.58 3.38 -8.26
N GLU A 49 9.75 2.98 -8.75
CA GLU A 49 9.99 1.72 -9.43
C GLU A 49 10.20 0.62 -8.39
N CYS A 50 9.36 -0.41 -8.44
CA CYS A 50 9.32 -1.52 -7.51
C CYS A 50 9.74 -2.80 -8.23
N HIS A 51 10.83 -3.42 -7.79
CA HIS A 51 11.32 -4.68 -8.32
C HIS A 51 10.92 -5.85 -7.41
N ASP A 52 10.66 -7.00 -8.04
CA ASP A 52 10.31 -8.27 -7.41
C ASP A 52 9.00 -8.21 -6.58
N LEU A 53 8.16 -7.21 -6.87
CA LEU A 53 6.87 -6.96 -6.24
C LEU A 53 5.83 -6.67 -7.32
N ALA A 54 4.59 -7.10 -7.08
CA ALA A 54 3.48 -6.77 -7.97
C ALA A 54 2.18 -6.52 -7.21
N ALA A 55 1.42 -5.53 -7.68
CA ALA A 55 0.03 -5.35 -7.28
C ALA A 55 -0.86 -6.37 -8.00
N VAL A 56 -1.50 -7.25 -7.24
CA VAL A 56 -2.36 -8.33 -7.76
C VAL A 56 -3.77 -8.24 -7.19
N TRP A 57 -4.72 -8.89 -7.85
CA TRP A 57 -6.08 -8.95 -7.34
C TRP A 57 -6.17 -9.92 -6.15
N ALA A 58 -6.82 -9.51 -5.07
CA ALA A 58 -7.07 -10.36 -3.91
C ALA A 58 -8.20 -11.37 -4.19
N ALA A 59 -8.23 -12.48 -3.45
CA ALA A 59 -9.24 -13.54 -3.59
C ALA A 59 -10.64 -13.12 -3.10
N GLY A 60 -10.70 -12.22 -2.11
CA GLY A 60 -11.97 -11.69 -1.59
C GLY A 60 -12.60 -10.61 -2.47
N LEU A 61 -13.90 -10.39 -2.25
CA LEU A 61 -14.64 -9.23 -2.77
C LEU A 61 -14.96 -8.29 -1.61
N ARG A 62 -14.98 -6.99 -1.89
CA ARG A 62 -15.41 -5.99 -0.90
C ARG A 62 -16.92 -6.09 -0.70
N PRO A 63 -17.41 -6.25 0.55
CA PRO A 63 -18.85 -6.39 0.81
C PRO A 63 -19.71 -5.18 0.41
N ARG A 64 -19.10 -4.00 0.24
CA ARG A 64 -19.85 -2.76 -0.04
C ARG A 64 -20.30 -2.67 -1.50
N ASP A 65 -19.51 -3.18 -2.43
CA ASP A 65 -19.67 -2.91 -3.86
C ASP A 65 -19.18 -4.04 -4.77
N ASP A 66 -18.90 -5.21 -4.20
CA ASP A 66 -18.43 -6.42 -4.89
C ASP A 66 -17.18 -6.22 -5.76
N GLN A 67 -16.46 -5.12 -5.54
CA GLN A 67 -15.18 -4.91 -6.20
C GLN A 67 -14.12 -5.78 -5.53
N ARG A 68 -13.28 -6.38 -6.37
CA ARG A 68 -12.08 -7.10 -5.96
C ARG A 68 -10.98 -6.10 -5.57
N PRO A 69 -10.50 -6.05 -4.32
CA PRO A 69 -9.42 -5.15 -3.94
C PRO A 69 -8.06 -5.64 -4.46
N ALA A 70 -7.08 -4.74 -4.52
CA ALA A 70 -5.70 -5.07 -4.84
C ALA A 70 -4.93 -5.44 -3.57
N THR A 71 -4.10 -6.48 -3.63
CA THR A 71 -3.14 -6.88 -2.60
C THR A 71 -1.72 -6.89 -3.20
N LEU A 72 -0.70 -6.98 -2.37
CA LEU A 72 0.70 -7.03 -2.80
C LEU A 72 1.22 -8.47 -2.71
N THR A 73 2.00 -8.91 -3.69
CA THR A 73 2.67 -10.21 -3.67
C THR A 73 4.14 -10.08 -4.02
N SER A 74 4.95 -11.04 -3.55
CA SER A 74 6.28 -11.26 -4.11
C SER A 74 6.14 -11.74 -5.55
N ALA A 75 6.93 -11.15 -6.45
CA ALA A 75 6.87 -11.42 -7.90
C ALA A 75 8.27 -11.32 -8.53
N PRO A 76 9.16 -12.32 -8.31
CA PRO A 76 10.53 -12.27 -8.80
C PRO A 76 10.63 -12.00 -10.31
N GLY A 77 11.49 -11.05 -10.69
CA GLY A 77 11.69 -10.63 -12.08
C GLY A 77 10.65 -9.64 -12.62
N VAL A 78 9.65 -9.26 -11.82
CA VAL A 78 8.67 -8.23 -12.19
C VAL A 78 9.15 -6.86 -11.75
N THR A 79 8.86 -5.86 -12.58
CA THR A 79 9.05 -4.44 -12.25
C THR A 79 7.76 -3.68 -12.50
N GLU A 80 7.28 -2.95 -11.49
CA GLU A 80 6.08 -2.12 -11.56
C GLU A 80 6.34 -0.70 -11.04
N TRP A 81 5.56 0.26 -11.52
CA TRP A 81 5.58 1.63 -11.02
C TRP A 81 4.39 1.87 -10.08
N HIS A 82 4.70 2.36 -8.89
CA HIS A 82 3.75 2.61 -7.81
C HIS A 82 4.02 3.98 -7.17
N ALA A 83 3.30 4.27 -6.09
CA ALA A 83 3.48 5.49 -5.32
C ALA A 83 4.03 5.18 -3.92
N VAL A 84 4.92 6.01 -3.40
CA VAL A 84 5.33 5.97 -1.99
C VAL A 84 4.82 7.23 -1.31
N TRP A 85 3.98 7.03 -0.30
CA TRP A 85 3.57 8.08 0.61
C TRP A 85 4.65 8.28 1.67
N PHE A 86 5.14 9.50 1.85
CA PHE A 86 5.95 9.87 3.00
C PHE A 86 5.01 10.40 4.08
N ALA A 87 4.37 9.47 4.81
CA ALA A 87 3.28 9.77 5.72
C ALA A 87 3.79 10.21 7.09
N THR A 88 3.13 11.20 7.70
CA THR A 88 3.31 11.45 9.14
C THR A 88 2.57 10.40 9.98
N PRO A 89 2.88 10.23 11.28
CA PRO A 89 2.12 9.30 12.13
C PRO A 89 0.60 9.51 12.10
N GLY A 90 0.13 10.77 12.14
CA GLY A 90 -1.30 11.07 12.01
C GLY A 90 -1.89 10.74 10.63
N GLN A 91 -1.08 10.74 9.56
CA GLN A 91 -1.51 10.26 8.25
C GLN A 91 -1.56 8.73 8.19
N ILE A 92 -0.65 8.03 8.89
CA ILE A 92 -0.74 6.57 9.08
C ILE A 92 -2.03 6.19 9.80
N GLU A 93 -2.44 6.93 10.84
CA GLU A 93 -3.72 6.67 11.53
C GLU A 93 -4.93 6.74 10.57
N ALA A 94 -4.96 7.73 9.66
CA ALA A 94 -6.00 7.82 8.65
C ALA A 94 -5.94 6.67 7.63
N LEU A 95 -4.73 6.25 7.23
CA LEU A 95 -4.53 5.11 6.35
C LEU A 95 -4.91 3.78 7.03
N ASP A 96 -4.63 3.60 8.32
CA ASP A 96 -5.02 2.42 9.10
C ASP A 96 -6.54 2.22 9.10
N VAL A 97 -7.29 3.31 9.22
CA VAL A 97 -8.76 3.27 9.11
C VAL A 97 -9.20 2.99 7.67
N CYS A 98 -8.55 3.61 6.67
CA CYS A 98 -8.86 3.41 5.25
C CYS A 98 -8.67 1.95 4.82
N GLU A 99 -7.57 1.33 5.20
CA GLU A 99 -7.19 -0.04 4.84
C GLU A 99 -7.77 -1.08 5.81
N ALA A 100 -8.56 -0.65 6.79
CA ALA A 100 -9.14 -1.50 7.83
C ALA A 100 -8.09 -2.42 8.47
N ARG A 101 -7.04 -1.80 9.03
CA ARG A 101 -5.90 -2.50 9.65
C ARG A 101 -6.36 -3.54 10.69
N GLY A 102 -5.77 -4.75 10.63
CA GLY A 102 -6.12 -5.88 11.48
C GLY A 102 -7.45 -6.56 11.13
N LYS A 103 -8.09 -6.16 10.02
CA LYS A 103 -9.33 -6.76 9.50
C LYS A 103 -9.24 -7.15 8.03
N ALA A 104 -8.78 -6.23 7.18
CA ALA A 104 -8.62 -6.47 5.74
C ALA A 104 -7.15 -6.48 5.30
N TYR A 105 -6.35 -5.60 5.91
CA TYR A 105 -4.90 -5.53 5.70
C TYR A 105 -4.17 -5.43 7.03
N ASP A 106 -2.91 -5.81 7.05
CA ASP A 106 -1.97 -5.48 8.11
C ASP A 106 -0.95 -4.45 7.61
N LEU A 107 -0.58 -3.48 8.45
CA LEU A 107 0.58 -2.66 8.17
C LEU A 107 1.83 -3.46 8.50
N ALA A 108 2.75 -3.57 7.55
CA ALA A 108 3.97 -4.33 7.71
C ALA A 108 5.18 -3.61 7.12
N ARG A 109 6.35 -3.79 7.74
CA ARG A 109 7.64 -3.44 7.14
C ARG A 109 7.97 -4.46 6.06
N LEU A 110 8.30 -4.00 4.86
CA LEU A 110 8.71 -4.82 3.73
C LEU A 110 10.21 -5.13 3.80
N HIS A 111 10.55 -6.41 3.69
CA HIS A 111 11.91 -6.88 3.45
C HIS A 111 12.09 -7.46 2.05
N SER A 112 10.98 -7.66 1.33
CA SER A 112 10.96 -8.12 -0.06
C SER A 112 11.04 -6.97 -1.06
N GLY A 113 11.68 -7.25 -2.19
CA GLY A 113 11.78 -6.33 -3.32
C GLY A 113 12.75 -5.19 -3.11
N ARG A 114 12.84 -4.33 -4.12
CA ARG A 114 13.63 -3.08 -4.11
C ARG A 114 12.75 -1.94 -4.60
N ILE A 115 12.75 -0.84 -3.85
CA ILE A 115 11.93 0.33 -4.14
C ILE A 115 12.87 1.50 -4.39
N THR A 116 12.86 2.00 -5.63
CA THR A 116 13.68 3.12 -6.08
C THR A 116 12.75 4.26 -6.49
N LEU A 117 12.96 5.46 -5.92
CA LEU A 117 12.22 6.65 -6.30
C LEU A 117 12.62 7.11 -7.70
N GLU A 118 11.79 7.95 -8.33
CA GLU A 118 12.04 8.51 -9.65
C GLU A 118 13.38 9.29 -9.76
N ASP A 119 13.88 9.84 -8.65
CA ASP A 119 15.19 10.52 -8.60
C ASP A 119 16.40 9.56 -8.55
N GLY A 120 16.15 8.25 -8.55
CA GLY A 120 17.15 7.18 -8.49
C GLY A 120 17.55 6.78 -7.06
N SER A 121 17.02 7.42 -6.02
CA SER A 121 17.29 7.01 -4.64
C SER A 121 16.56 5.72 -4.28
N THR A 122 17.25 4.79 -3.61
CA THR A 122 16.63 3.56 -3.07
C THR A 122 16.18 3.79 -1.63
N LEU A 123 15.00 3.28 -1.28
CA LEU A 123 14.51 3.28 0.09
C LEU A 123 14.92 2.00 0.82
N ASP A 124 15.67 2.14 1.92
CA ASP A 124 16.11 1.02 2.75
C ASP A 124 15.02 0.50 3.70
N GLU A 125 14.02 1.34 3.99
CA GLU A 125 12.90 1.00 4.86
C GLU A 125 11.59 1.51 4.28
N VAL A 126 10.69 0.58 3.97
CA VAL A 126 9.36 0.87 3.43
C VAL A 126 8.32 0.00 4.12
N TYR A 127 7.17 0.58 4.38
CA TYR A 127 6.00 -0.10 4.93
C TYR A 127 4.97 -0.30 3.82
N ALA A 128 4.09 -1.29 3.98
CA ALA A 128 2.94 -1.47 3.12
C ALA A 128 1.79 -2.07 3.92
N TYR A 129 0.57 -1.79 3.48
CA TYR A 129 -0.58 -2.58 3.90
C TYR A 129 -0.58 -3.87 3.10
N VAL A 130 -0.48 -5.04 3.73
CA VAL A 130 -0.48 -6.36 3.09
C VAL A 130 -1.77 -7.10 3.43
N GLY A 131 -2.33 -7.84 2.47
CA GLY A 131 -3.64 -8.46 2.66
C GLY A 131 -3.67 -9.45 3.83
N LEU A 132 -4.74 -9.39 4.63
CA LEU A 132 -4.95 -10.22 5.80
C LEU A 132 -6.06 -11.26 5.55
N GLY A 133 -5.81 -12.49 6.01
CA GLY A 133 -6.75 -13.61 5.90
C GLY A 133 -7.01 -14.05 4.45
N GLU A 134 -7.87 -15.05 4.28
CA GLU A 134 -8.15 -15.64 2.95
C GLU A 134 -8.61 -14.60 1.92
N GLY A 135 -9.44 -13.64 2.34
CA GLY A 135 -9.94 -12.58 1.44
C GLY A 135 -8.87 -11.59 0.98
N GLY A 136 -7.78 -11.43 1.73
CA GLY A 136 -6.67 -10.54 1.42
C GLY A 136 -5.53 -11.19 0.62
N MET A 137 -5.50 -12.51 0.54
CA MET A 137 -4.45 -13.23 -0.21
C MET A 137 -4.66 -13.10 -1.73
N PRO A 138 -3.58 -13.24 -2.54
CA PRO A 138 -3.69 -13.23 -4.00
C PRO A 138 -4.71 -14.24 -4.54
N LEU A 139 -5.49 -13.81 -5.54
CA LEU A 139 -6.29 -14.71 -6.37
C LEU A 139 -5.40 -15.38 -7.40
N LEU A 140 -5.41 -16.71 -7.43
CA LEU A 140 -4.71 -17.54 -8.41
C LEU A 140 -5.66 -17.98 -9.52
N VAL A 141 -5.35 -17.62 -10.76
CA VAL A 141 -6.00 -18.14 -11.96
C VAL A 141 -4.97 -19.01 -12.67
N ASP A 142 -5.32 -20.27 -12.90
CA ASP A 142 -4.41 -21.29 -13.46
C ASP A 142 -3.08 -21.38 -12.67
N GLY A 143 -3.15 -21.25 -11.34
CA GLY A 143 -2.00 -21.32 -10.43
C GLY A 143 -1.13 -20.06 -10.37
N ALA A 144 -1.50 -18.97 -11.06
CA ALA A 144 -0.73 -17.73 -11.09
C ALA A 144 -1.53 -16.53 -10.55
N PRO A 145 -0.91 -15.61 -9.79
CA PRO A 145 -1.53 -14.35 -9.40
C PRO A 145 -1.88 -13.50 -10.62
N VAL A 146 -3.04 -12.83 -10.60
CA VAL A 146 -3.45 -11.91 -11.67
C VAL A 146 -3.07 -10.48 -11.30
N ARG A 147 -2.17 -9.86 -12.07
CA ARG A 147 -1.73 -8.48 -11.82
C ARG A 147 -2.84 -7.47 -12.14
N THR A 148 -2.91 -6.43 -11.32
CA THR A 148 -3.82 -5.29 -11.54
C THR A 148 -3.50 -4.52 -12.82
N ALA A 149 -2.24 -4.56 -13.25
CA ALA A 149 -1.79 -3.99 -14.52
C ALA A 149 -2.31 -4.76 -15.75
N ASP A 150 -2.58 -6.06 -15.61
CA ASP A 150 -2.96 -6.92 -16.73
C ASP A 150 -4.49 -7.02 -16.92
N LEU A 151 -5.26 -6.81 -15.86
CA LEU A 151 -6.71 -6.92 -15.91
C LEU A 151 -7.40 -5.83 -15.11
N ALA A 152 -8.29 -5.07 -15.75
CA ALA A 152 -9.06 -4.03 -15.10
C ALA A 152 -10.09 -4.57 -14.09
N GLN A 153 -10.46 -3.72 -13.11
CA GLN A 153 -11.38 -4.01 -12.02
C GLN A 153 -12.67 -4.75 -12.43
N HIS A 154 -13.31 -4.34 -13.53
CA HIS A 154 -14.57 -4.94 -13.98
C HIS A 154 -14.39 -6.40 -14.40
N GLY A 155 -13.21 -6.76 -14.94
CA GLY A 155 -12.86 -8.11 -15.33
C GLY A 155 -12.48 -8.91 -14.09
N ALA A 156 -11.64 -8.31 -13.23
CA ALA A 156 -11.19 -8.90 -11.99
C ALA A 156 -12.34 -9.34 -11.08
N ALA A 157 -13.39 -8.52 -10.94
CA ALA A 157 -14.56 -8.84 -10.13
C ALA A 157 -15.30 -10.11 -10.57
N ARG A 158 -15.14 -10.54 -11.83
CA ARG A 158 -15.77 -11.74 -12.39
C ARG A 158 -14.85 -12.95 -12.44
N LEU A 159 -13.58 -12.79 -12.05
CA LEU A 159 -12.65 -13.91 -12.01
C LEU A 159 -13.04 -14.91 -10.93
N THR A 160 -12.89 -16.18 -11.28
CA THR A 160 -12.92 -17.32 -10.37
C THR A 160 -11.54 -17.95 -10.35
N GLY A 161 -11.09 -18.39 -9.19
CA GLY A 161 -9.76 -18.94 -9.00
C GLY A 161 -9.61 -19.46 -7.57
N GLU A 162 -8.39 -19.86 -7.24
CA GLU A 162 -8.03 -20.34 -5.91
C GLU A 162 -7.43 -19.21 -5.09
N THR A 163 -7.59 -19.27 -3.77
CA THR A 163 -6.90 -18.36 -2.85
C THR A 163 -5.47 -18.86 -2.65
N ALA A 164 -4.47 -18.01 -2.84
CA ALA A 164 -3.10 -18.37 -2.48
C ALA A 164 -2.95 -18.56 -0.97
N ASP A 165 -2.14 -19.53 -0.55
CA ASP A 165 -1.85 -19.77 0.87
C ASP A 165 -1.11 -18.59 1.54
N THR A 166 -0.39 -17.80 0.74
CA THR A 166 0.39 -16.64 1.19
C THR A 166 0.57 -15.62 0.06
N HIS A 167 0.82 -14.37 0.43
CA HIS A 167 1.30 -13.32 -0.48
C HIS A 167 2.81 -13.47 -0.82
N GLY A 168 3.52 -14.42 -0.22
CA GLY A 168 4.92 -14.74 -0.55
C GLY A 168 5.94 -13.66 -0.21
N LEU A 169 5.55 -12.63 0.55
CA LEU A 169 6.42 -11.53 0.97
C LEU A 169 7.10 -11.89 2.30
N ASP A 170 8.38 -11.60 2.40
CA ASP A 170 9.08 -11.42 3.68
C ASP A 170 8.74 -10.04 4.27
N VAL A 171 8.07 -10.06 5.41
CA VAL A 171 7.56 -8.86 6.09
C VAL A 171 7.62 -9.00 7.60
N THR A 172 7.69 -7.86 8.29
CA THR A 172 7.40 -7.79 9.73
C THR A 172 6.11 -7.02 9.93
N VAL A 173 5.06 -7.73 10.34
CA VAL A 173 3.77 -7.12 10.67
C VAL A 173 3.92 -6.24 11.91
N ILE A 174 3.43 -5.00 11.82
CA ILE A 174 3.38 -4.08 12.94
C ILE A 174 2.05 -4.34 13.68
N PRO A 175 2.06 -4.68 14.97
CA PRO A 175 0.84 -4.93 15.72
C PRO A 175 -0.12 -3.73 15.71
N VAL A 176 -1.42 -4.00 15.70
CA VAL A 176 -2.46 -2.95 15.77
C VAL A 176 -2.27 -2.12 17.04
N GLY A 177 -2.31 -0.79 16.90
CA GLY A 177 -2.13 0.16 18.00
C GLY A 177 -0.67 0.43 18.36
N THR A 178 0.30 -0.22 17.73
CA THR A 178 1.72 0.16 17.84
C THR A 178 1.99 1.37 16.96
N PRO A 179 2.47 2.49 17.53
CA PRO A 179 2.94 3.64 16.75
C PRO A 179 4.07 3.23 15.82
N VAL A 180 4.08 3.78 14.62
CA VAL A 180 5.19 3.62 13.68
C VAL A 180 6.04 4.86 13.77
N SER A 181 7.34 4.68 13.97
CA SER A 181 8.38 5.70 13.82
C SER A 181 9.49 5.11 12.94
N ARG A 182 10.41 5.93 12.43
CA ARG A 182 11.67 5.38 11.92
C ARG A 182 12.64 5.15 13.08
#